data_AF-A0A9P7UVN4-F1
#
_entry.id   AF-A0A9P7UVN4-F1
#
_cell.length_a   1.000
_cell.length_b   1.000
_cell.length_c   1.000
_cell.angle_alpha   90.00
_cell.angle_beta   90.00
_cell.angle_gamma   90.00
#
_symmetry.space_group_name_H-M   'P 1'
#
loop_
_entity.id
_entity.type
_entity.pdbx_description
1 polymer ?
#
loop_
_entity_poly.entity_id
_entity_poly.type
_entity_poly.pdbx_seq_one_letter_code
_entity_poly.pdbx_strand_id
1 'polypeptide(L)'
;MNILDKYRTVSATPLPTVLLYFDTADDILNTNSQRAYDACFKLEREVTSEEQVKYARVLGYLILHPPSSYALTEIVKEINSCKGEQDTLLKLGRFFVDSYIRGFKKYKKKTSDLSKHPSRPSFDEDKEALMAVMEEAPTDSSLAKKQALIRDGYRCVVTGKYNQIIPATFDVNEEEVMRVGTGWTECAHIVPDSTYTYTKISDEECLTSIAKRGTSASLLSLEAFRLRRREYQWQQSTFVA
;
A
#
# COMPACT_ATOMS: atom_id res chain seq x y z
N MET A 1 6.63 -18.01 1.18
CA MET A 1 6.82 -17.43 -0.18
C MET A 1 6.41 -15.97 -0.14
N ASN A 2 7.24 -15.03 -0.60
CA ASN A 2 6.93 -13.61 -0.45
C ASN A 2 5.90 -13.17 -1.51
N ILE A 3 4.94 -12.33 -1.12
CA ILE A 3 3.98 -11.67 -2.03
C ILE A 3 4.72 -10.97 -3.20
N LEU A 4 5.90 -10.42 -2.92
CA LEU A 4 6.75 -9.77 -3.91
C LEU A 4 7.25 -10.70 -5.02
N ASP A 5 7.53 -11.97 -4.71
CA ASP A 5 8.01 -12.93 -5.72
C ASP A 5 6.87 -13.34 -6.65
N LYS A 6 5.65 -13.51 -6.12
CA LYS A 6 4.44 -13.69 -6.94
C LYS A 6 4.22 -12.51 -7.88
N TYR A 7 4.32 -11.26 -7.40
CA TYR A 7 4.13 -10.08 -8.26
C TYR A 7 5.20 -9.94 -9.35
N ARG A 8 6.41 -10.51 -9.15
CA ARG A 8 7.45 -10.53 -10.18
C ARG A 8 7.15 -11.51 -11.31
N THR A 9 6.51 -12.64 -11.01
CA THR A 9 6.06 -13.62 -12.01
C THR A 9 4.73 -13.26 -12.66
N VAL A 10 3.84 -12.56 -11.95
CA VAL A 10 2.50 -12.09 -12.42
C VAL A 10 2.56 -11.29 -13.72
N SER A 11 3.64 -10.56 -13.98
CA SER A 11 3.82 -9.84 -15.26
C SER A 11 3.99 -10.79 -16.45
N ALA A 12 4.56 -11.99 -16.24
CA ALA A 12 4.90 -12.94 -17.28
C ALA A 12 3.84 -14.03 -17.47
N THR A 13 3.11 -14.40 -16.41
CA THR A 13 2.03 -15.39 -16.45
C THR A 13 0.74 -14.78 -17.01
N PRO A 14 0.13 -15.34 -18.07
CA PRO A 14 -1.20 -14.96 -18.53
C PRO A 14 -2.25 -15.12 -17.43
N LEU A 15 -3.34 -14.33 -17.50
CA LEU A 15 -4.50 -14.57 -16.65
C LEU A 15 -5.10 -15.96 -16.94
N PRO A 16 -5.34 -16.80 -15.93
CA PRO A 16 -5.94 -18.11 -16.14
C PRO A 16 -7.41 -18.00 -16.53
N THR A 17 -7.92 -18.94 -17.32
CA THR A 17 -9.36 -19.08 -17.51
C THR A 17 -9.96 -19.71 -16.25
N VAL A 18 -10.71 -18.92 -15.47
CA VAL A 18 -11.32 -19.34 -14.21
C VAL A 18 -12.74 -18.81 -14.07
N LEU A 19 -13.58 -19.58 -13.37
CA LEU A 19 -14.79 -19.07 -12.74
C LEU A 19 -14.45 -18.68 -11.30
N LEU A 20 -14.70 -17.42 -10.96
CA LEU A 20 -14.47 -16.87 -9.64
C LEU A 20 -15.65 -17.20 -8.74
N TYR A 21 -15.38 -18.03 -7.74
CA TYR A 21 -16.26 -18.25 -6.62
C TYR A 21 -15.46 -17.94 -5.35
N PHE A 22 -15.68 -16.75 -4.79
CA PHE A 22 -15.16 -16.42 -3.47
C PHE A 22 -16.08 -17.02 -2.42
N ASP A 23 -15.49 -17.57 -1.36
CA ASP A 23 -16.18 -18.16 -0.21
C ASP A 23 -16.76 -17.06 0.69
N THR A 24 -17.67 -16.28 0.09
CA THR A 24 -18.36 -15.13 0.65
C THR A 24 -19.84 -15.30 0.38
N ALA A 25 -20.68 -15.12 1.41
CA ALA A 25 -22.14 -15.21 1.32
C ALA A 25 -22.81 -14.04 0.54
N ASP A 26 -22.06 -13.40 -0.38
CA ASP A 26 -22.49 -12.26 -1.18
C ASP A 26 -22.37 -12.60 -2.67
N ASP A 27 -23.46 -13.13 -3.23
CA ASP A 27 -23.58 -13.46 -4.66
C ASP A 27 -23.44 -12.23 -5.57
N ILE A 28 -23.71 -11.02 -5.06
CA ILE A 28 -23.56 -9.77 -5.81
C ILE A 28 -22.07 -9.43 -5.95
N LEU A 29 -21.28 -9.58 -4.89
CA LEU A 29 -19.83 -9.44 -4.95
C LEU A 29 -19.20 -10.48 -5.87
N ASN A 30 -19.61 -11.76 -5.79
CA ASN A 30 -19.16 -12.81 -6.70
C ASN A 30 -19.45 -12.46 -8.18
N THR A 31 -20.69 -12.08 -8.49
CA THR A 31 -21.11 -11.69 -9.85
C THR A 31 -20.33 -10.48 -10.38
N ASN A 32 -20.15 -9.44 -9.55
CA ASN A 32 -19.40 -8.25 -9.95
C ASN A 32 -17.90 -8.53 -10.11
N SER A 33 -17.35 -9.44 -9.32
CA SER A 33 -15.94 -9.85 -9.40
C SER A 33 -15.66 -10.64 -10.67
N GLN A 34 -16.54 -11.58 -11.06
CA GLN A 34 -16.45 -12.27 -12.34
C GLN A 34 -16.48 -11.27 -13.51
N ARG A 35 -17.44 -10.33 -13.53
CA ARG A 35 -17.54 -9.31 -14.57
C ARG A 35 -16.29 -8.43 -14.68
N ALA A 36 -15.72 -8.03 -13.54
CA ALA A 36 -14.46 -7.28 -13.51
C ALA A 36 -13.28 -8.11 -14.03
N TYR A 37 -13.23 -9.39 -13.69
CA TYR A 37 -12.19 -10.31 -14.15
C TYR A 37 -12.28 -10.57 -15.66
N ASP A 38 -13.47 -10.83 -16.18
CA ASP A 38 -13.72 -11.05 -17.62
C ASP A 38 -13.31 -9.83 -18.45
N ALA A 39 -13.53 -8.62 -17.93
CA ALA A 39 -13.07 -7.38 -18.57
C ALA A 39 -11.52 -7.31 -18.63
N CYS A 40 -10.82 -7.70 -17.56
CA CYS A 40 -9.36 -7.74 -17.53
C CYS A 40 -8.78 -8.86 -18.43
N PHE A 41 -9.42 -10.04 -18.44
CA PHE A 41 -9.04 -11.18 -19.28
C PHE A 41 -9.27 -10.88 -20.76
N LYS A 42 -10.37 -10.22 -21.11
CA LYS A 42 -10.63 -9.72 -22.47
C LYS A 42 -9.57 -8.70 -22.87
N LEU A 43 -9.30 -7.70 -22.02
CA LEU A 43 -8.31 -6.67 -22.28
C LEU A 43 -6.92 -7.27 -22.57
N GLU A 44 -6.45 -8.23 -21.77
CA GLU A 44 -5.15 -8.89 -21.98
C GLU A 44 -5.02 -9.50 -23.39
N ARG A 45 -6.10 -10.03 -23.94
CA ARG A 45 -6.13 -10.67 -25.26
C ARG A 45 -6.25 -9.69 -26.42
N GLU A 46 -6.73 -8.48 -26.18
CA GLU A 46 -6.95 -7.45 -27.20
C GLU A 46 -5.75 -6.49 -27.34
N VAL A 47 -4.95 -6.31 -26.28
CA VAL A 47 -3.77 -5.44 -26.29
C VAL A 47 -2.52 -6.17 -26.78
N THR A 48 -1.68 -5.47 -27.53
CA THR A 48 -0.46 -6.03 -28.14
C THR A 48 0.83 -5.57 -27.47
N SER A 49 0.82 -4.45 -26.75
CA SER A 49 1.99 -3.94 -26.01
C SER A 49 2.22 -4.72 -24.72
N GLU A 50 3.46 -5.16 -24.47
CA GLU A 50 3.85 -5.87 -23.25
C GLU A 50 3.50 -5.07 -21.98
N GLU A 51 3.62 -3.74 -22.01
CA GLU A 51 3.21 -2.89 -20.89
C GLU A 51 1.70 -2.94 -20.64
N GLN A 52 0.90 -2.91 -21.71
CA GLN A 52 -0.56 -2.97 -21.64
C GLN A 52 -1.03 -4.34 -21.14
N VAL A 53 -0.43 -5.43 -21.66
CA VAL A 53 -0.64 -6.81 -21.17
C VAL A 53 -0.36 -6.89 -19.67
N LYS A 54 0.74 -6.30 -19.21
CA LYS A 54 1.09 -6.22 -17.78
C LYS A 54 0.07 -5.42 -16.96
N TYR A 55 -0.47 -4.31 -17.49
CA TYR A 55 -1.52 -3.54 -16.79
C TYR A 55 -2.82 -4.36 -16.65
N ALA A 56 -3.25 -5.06 -17.71
CA ALA A 56 -4.41 -5.95 -17.69
C ALA A 56 -4.23 -7.10 -16.68
N ARG A 57 -3.07 -7.79 -16.72
CA ARG A 57 -2.70 -8.85 -15.77
C ARG A 57 -2.73 -8.37 -14.33
N VAL A 58 -2.16 -7.21 -14.03
CA VAL A 58 -2.14 -6.66 -12.66
C VAL A 58 -3.55 -6.47 -12.11
N LEU A 59 -4.51 -5.98 -12.89
CA LEU A 59 -5.90 -5.85 -12.45
C LEU A 59 -6.55 -7.22 -12.20
N GLY A 60 -6.40 -8.18 -13.12
CA GLY A 60 -6.95 -9.53 -12.94
C GLY A 60 -6.35 -10.27 -11.74
N TYR A 61 -5.03 -10.17 -11.51
CA TYR A 61 -4.38 -10.78 -10.34
C TYR A 61 -4.70 -10.07 -9.02
N LEU A 62 -5.05 -8.78 -9.03
CA LEU A 62 -5.57 -8.09 -7.85
C LEU A 62 -6.98 -8.59 -7.46
N ILE A 63 -7.77 -9.09 -8.40
CA ILE A 63 -9.04 -9.79 -8.14
C ILE A 63 -8.79 -11.22 -7.64
N LEU A 64 -7.83 -11.95 -8.22
CA LEU A 64 -7.48 -13.32 -7.80
C LEU A 64 -6.82 -13.40 -6.43
N HIS A 65 -6.00 -12.41 -6.09
CA HIS A 65 -5.19 -12.37 -4.87
C HIS A 65 -5.36 -11.02 -4.16
N PRO A 66 -6.58 -10.65 -3.75
CA PRO A 66 -6.83 -9.38 -3.09
C PRO A 66 -6.19 -9.40 -1.70
N PRO A 67 -5.64 -8.29 -1.21
CA PRO A 67 -5.06 -8.24 0.13
C PRO A 67 -6.11 -8.32 1.25
N SER A 68 -7.39 -8.14 0.93
CA SER A 68 -8.54 -8.32 1.83
C SER A 68 -9.87 -8.37 1.06
N SER A 69 -10.95 -8.80 1.72
CA SER A 69 -12.31 -8.73 1.16
C SER A 69 -12.74 -7.28 0.86
N TYR A 70 -12.47 -6.34 1.78
CA TYR A 70 -12.70 -4.91 1.55
C TYR A 70 -11.93 -4.38 0.34
N ALA A 71 -10.68 -4.85 0.15
CA ALA A 71 -9.87 -4.48 -0.99
C ALA A 71 -10.43 -5.02 -2.30
N LEU A 72 -10.89 -6.28 -2.31
CA LEU A 72 -11.58 -6.87 -3.45
C LEU A 72 -12.78 -6.02 -3.87
N THR A 73 -13.65 -5.64 -2.91
CA THR A 73 -14.85 -4.84 -3.19
C THR A 73 -14.52 -3.50 -3.86
N GLU A 74 -13.55 -2.74 -3.34
CA GLU A 74 -13.17 -1.45 -3.95
C GLU A 74 -12.46 -1.61 -5.31
N ILE A 75 -11.61 -2.62 -5.48
CA ILE A 75 -10.93 -2.91 -6.76
C ILE A 75 -11.96 -3.31 -7.84
N VAL A 76 -12.88 -4.23 -7.50
CA VAL A 76 -13.95 -4.70 -8.39
C VAL A 76 -14.91 -3.56 -8.76
N LYS A 77 -15.22 -2.67 -7.82
CA LYS A 77 -16.05 -1.47 -8.05
C LYS A 77 -15.38 -0.48 -9.00
N GLU A 78 -14.11 -0.16 -8.81
CA GLU A 78 -13.38 0.75 -9.72
C GLU A 78 -13.23 0.14 -11.13
N ILE A 79 -12.87 -1.16 -11.25
CA ILE A 79 -12.77 -1.85 -12.55
C ILE A 79 -14.14 -1.86 -13.28
N ASN A 80 -15.23 -2.18 -12.59
CA ASN A 80 -16.56 -2.12 -13.19
C ASN A 80 -16.99 -0.68 -13.56
N SER A 81 -16.47 0.33 -12.87
CA SER A 81 -16.74 1.74 -13.21
C SER A 81 -16.13 2.17 -14.55
N CYS A 82 -15.07 1.49 -15.02
CA CYS A 82 -14.50 1.64 -16.36
C CYS A 82 -15.40 1.08 -17.48
N LYS A 83 -16.50 0.39 -17.16
CA LYS A 83 -17.49 -0.15 -18.13
C LYS A 83 -16.92 -1.06 -19.23
N GLY A 84 -15.72 -1.61 -19.04
CA GLY A 84 -15.02 -2.43 -20.05
C GLY A 84 -14.32 -1.62 -21.16
N GLU A 85 -14.20 -0.30 -21.01
CA GLU A 85 -13.45 0.55 -21.93
C GLU A 85 -11.93 0.34 -21.76
N GLN A 86 -11.23 0.07 -22.85
CA GLN A 86 -9.82 -0.36 -22.81
C GLN A 86 -8.89 0.72 -22.24
N ASP A 87 -9.02 1.98 -22.67
CA ASP A 87 -8.14 3.07 -22.26
C ASP A 87 -8.25 3.37 -20.75
N THR A 88 -9.47 3.41 -20.21
CA THR A 88 -9.69 3.65 -18.78
C THR A 88 -9.21 2.48 -17.91
N LEU A 89 -9.40 1.23 -18.36
CA LEU A 89 -8.80 0.07 -17.70
C LEU A 89 -7.26 0.08 -17.73
N LEU A 90 -6.65 0.46 -18.85
CA LEU A 90 -5.19 0.56 -18.97
C LEU A 90 -4.62 1.67 -18.07
N LYS A 91 -5.30 2.82 -17.99
CA LYS A 91 -4.97 3.90 -17.04
C LYS A 91 -5.06 3.43 -15.59
N LEU A 92 -6.09 2.67 -15.24
CA LEU A 92 -6.26 2.08 -13.89
C LEU A 92 -5.16 1.06 -13.57
N GLY A 93 -4.86 0.15 -14.49
CA GLY A 93 -3.79 -0.84 -14.32
C GLY A 93 -2.40 -0.22 -14.22
N ARG A 94 -2.13 0.84 -14.98
CA ARG A 94 -0.93 1.68 -14.84
C ARG A 94 -0.85 2.33 -13.47
N PHE A 95 -1.94 2.93 -13.00
CA PHE A 95 -2.01 3.52 -11.66
C PHE A 95 -1.70 2.51 -10.55
N PHE A 96 -2.22 1.28 -10.61
CA PHE A 96 -1.85 0.23 -9.64
C PHE A 96 -0.37 -0.19 -9.75
N VAL A 97 0.19 -0.26 -10.96
CA VAL A 97 1.62 -0.55 -11.14
C VAL A 97 2.49 0.56 -10.54
N ASP A 98 2.18 1.83 -10.80
CA ASP A 98 2.99 2.98 -10.40
C ASP A 98 2.80 3.38 -8.94
N SER A 99 1.57 3.34 -8.41
CA SER A 99 1.28 3.77 -7.04
C SER A 99 1.46 2.65 -6.01
N TYR A 100 1.12 1.41 -6.36
CA TYR A 100 1.14 0.28 -5.42
C TYR A 100 2.36 -0.63 -5.67
N ILE A 101 2.46 -1.27 -6.84
CA ILE A 101 3.49 -2.29 -7.10
C ILE A 101 4.91 -1.68 -7.15
N ARG A 102 5.07 -0.42 -7.56
CA ARG A 102 6.37 0.26 -7.61
C ARG A 102 7.02 0.41 -6.24
N GLY A 103 6.25 0.75 -5.19
CA GLY A 103 6.78 0.84 -3.82
C GLY A 103 7.30 -0.51 -3.30
N PHE A 104 6.70 -1.59 -3.79
CA PHE A 104 7.09 -2.98 -3.50
C PHE A 104 8.27 -3.50 -4.32
N LYS A 105 8.63 -2.85 -5.45
CA LYS A 105 9.84 -3.17 -6.21
C LYS A 105 11.06 -2.71 -5.44
N LYS A 106 11.58 -3.61 -4.58
CA LYS A 106 12.82 -3.51 -3.79
C LYS A 106 13.81 -2.51 -4.40
N TYR A 107 13.85 -1.29 -3.86
CA TYR A 107 14.87 -0.30 -4.19
C TYR A 107 16.20 -0.93 -3.80
N LYS A 108 16.96 -1.41 -4.79
CA LYS A 108 18.26 -2.07 -4.59
C LYS A 108 19.37 -1.08 -4.22
N LYS A 109 19.02 0.20 -4.07
CA LYS A 109 19.86 1.28 -3.57
C LYS A 109 19.59 1.45 -2.08
N LYS A 110 20.67 1.66 -1.33
CA LYS A 110 20.66 2.28 0.00
C LYS A 110 19.72 3.49 -0.04
N THR A 111 18.92 3.72 1.01
CA THR A 111 18.11 4.96 1.14
C THR A 111 19.00 6.14 0.78
N SER A 112 18.64 6.88 -0.27
CA SER A 112 19.43 8.03 -0.69
C SER A 112 19.33 9.11 0.36
N ASP A 113 20.46 9.73 0.72
CA ASP A 113 20.46 10.90 1.60
C ASP A 113 19.49 11.96 1.07
N LEU A 114 18.78 12.64 1.99
CA LEU A 114 17.72 13.59 1.63
C LEU A 114 18.24 14.67 0.68
N SER A 115 17.46 14.92 -0.38
CA SER A 115 17.64 16.09 -1.23
C SER A 115 17.31 17.36 -0.44
N LYS A 116 18.32 18.19 -0.18
CA LYS A 116 18.17 19.48 0.49
C LYS A 116 17.57 20.52 -0.48
N HIS A 117 16.27 20.46 -0.73
CA HIS A 117 15.57 21.47 -1.55
C HIS A 117 14.76 22.44 -0.68
N PRO A 118 15.04 23.75 -0.70
CA PRO A 118 14.27 24.75 0.04
C PRO A 118 12.97 25.19 -0.69
N SER A 119 12.06 25.87 0.04
CA SER A 119 10.73 26.40 -0.37
C SER A 119 9.55 25.41 -0.23
N ARG A 120 8.36 25.76 0.28
CA ARG A 120 7.72 27.09 0.47
C ARG A 120 6.61 27.07 1.56
N PRO A 121 6.35 28.15 2.33
CA PRO A 121 5.24 28.29 3.32
C PRO A 121 3.99 29.00 2.72
N SER A 122 2.83 29.20 3.40
CA SER A 122 2.35 28.83 4.76
C SER A 122 0.85 28.41 4.73
N PHE A 123 0.25 28.13 5.91
CA PHE A 123 -1.20 28.19 6.18
C PHE A 123 -1.38 28.20 7.71
N ASP A 124 -1.65 29.39 8.24
CA ASP A 124 -1.69 29.74 9.68
C ASP A 124 -3.19 30.00 10.04
N GLU A 125 -3.71 29.95 11.27
CA GLU A 125 -3.10 30.24 12.58
C GLU A 125 -3.68 29.34 13.72
N ASP A 126 -4.89 28.75 13.61
CA ASP A 126 -5.52 27.88 14.63
C ASP A 126 -4.82 26.49 14.84
N LYS A 127 -3.63 26.39 14.28
CA LYS A 127 -2.76 25.22 14.13
C LYS A 127 -1.75 25.13 15.30
N GLU A 128 -1.53 26.24 16.01
CA GLU A 128 -0.46 26.44 16.99
C GLU A 128 -0.55 25.52 18.21
N ALA A 129 -1.74 25.33 18.78
CA ALA A 129 -1.94 24.50 19.98
C ALA A 129 -1.64 23.00 19.77
N LEU A 130 -1.66 22.52 18.52
CA LEU A 130 -1.29 21.14 18.16
C LEU A 130 0.13 21.07 17.56
N MET A 131 0.64 22.16 16.97
CA MET A 131 2.01 22.22 16.44
C MET A 131 3.09 22.17 17.52
N ALA A 132 2.86 22.68 18.73
CA ALA A 132 3.87 22.73 19.81
C ALA A 132 4.47 21.36 20.22
N VAL A 133 3.91 20.23 19.76
CA VAL A 133 4.46 18.86 19.97
C VAL A 133 4.81 18.17 18.64
N MET A 134 4.37 18.70 17.50
CA MET A 134 4.66 18.21 16.14
C MET A 134 5.58 19.20 15.38
N GLU A 135 6.50 19.82 16.12
CA GLU A 135 6.95 21.22 15.93
C GLU A 135 7.71 21.53 14.64
N GLU A 136 8.25 20.53 13.96
CA GLU A 136 8.72 20.68 12.58
C GLU A 136 8.53 19.39 11.80
N ALA A 137 8.16 19.51 10.52
CA ALA A 137 8.26 18.38 9.58
C ALA A 137 9.75 18.02 9.48
N PRO A 138 10.17 16.82 9.92
CA PRO A 138 11.58 16.53 10.17
C PRO A 138 12.39 16.61 8.88
N THR A 139 13.22 17.66 8.79
CA THR A 139 14.08 17.93 7.62
C THR A 139 15.21 16.91 7.46
N ASP A 140 15.48 16.13 8.51
CA ASP A 140 16.40 15.00 8.51
C ASP A 140 15.71 13.68 8.90
N SER A 141 16.10 12.64 8.18
CA SER A 141 15.81 11.22 8.42
C SER A 141 16.05 10.78 9.86
N SER A 142 17.07 11.29 10.56
CA SER A 142 17.36 10.91 11.94
C SER A 142 16.30 11.43 12.92
N LEU A 143 15.84 12.67 12.72
CA LEU A 143 14.78 13.28 13.51
C LEU A 143 13.44 12.61 13.21
N ALA A 144 13.16 12.33 11.93
CA ALA A 144 11.98 11.56 11.51
C ALA A 144 11.94 10.18 12.18
N LYS A 145 13.09 9.49 12.23
CA LYS A 145 13.22 8.19 12.89
C LYS A 145 12.99 8.28 14.40
N LYS A 146 13.53 9.31 15.06
CA LYS A 146 13.31 9.55 16.50
C LYS A 146 11.84 9.85 16.81
N GLN A 147 11.19 10.73 16.05
CA GLN A 147 9.76 11.05 16.20
C GLN A 147 8.87 9.83 15.96
N ALA A 148 9.14 9.03 14.91
CA ALA A 148 8.39 7.82 14.62
C ALA A 148 8.56 6.75 15.72
N LEU A 149 9.78 6.56 16.25
CA LEU A 149 10.01 5.66 17.39
C LEU A 149 9.21 6.09 18.62
N ILE A 150 9.19 7.38 18.97
CA ILE A 150 8.39 7.88 20.10
C ILE A 150 6.90 7.63 19.86
N ARG A 151 6.39 7.99 18.68
CA ARG A 151 4.97 7.80 18.29
C ARG A 151 4.53 6.33 18.36
N ASP A 152 5.40 5.41 17.93
CA ASP A 152 5.08 3.99 17.83
C ASP A 152 5.47 3.21 19.11
N GLY A 153 5.85 3.92 20.20
CA GLY A 153 6.20 3.35 21.49
C GLY A 153 7.44 2.45 21.44
N TYR A 154 8.44 2.88 20.66
CA TYR A 154 9.66 2.17 20.29
C TYR A 154 9.44 0.80 19.62
N ARG A 155 8.22 0.45 19.22
CA ARG A 155 7.90 -0.82 18.55
C ARG A 155 7.83 -0.67 17.03
N CYS A 156 8.25 -1.72 16.33
CA CYS A 156 8.00 -1.87 14.91
C CYS A 156 6.51 -2.12 14.67
N VAL A 157 5.84 -1.16 14.01
CA VAL A 157 4.42 -1.24 13.63
C VAL A 157 4.04 -2.46 12.77
N VAL A 158 5.01 -3.15 12.16
CA VAL A 158 4.79 -4.39 11.37
C VAL A 158 4.96 -5.66 12.21
N THR A 159 5.98 -5.73 13.07
CA THR A 159 6.40 -6.98 13.73
C THR A 159 6.17 -7.00 15.25
N GLY A 160 5.73 -5.88 15.83
CA GLY A 160 5.60 -5.68 17.28
C GLY A 160 6.94 -5.52 18.02
N LYS A 161 8.06 -5.97 17.44
CA LYS A 161 9.39 -5.96 18.08
C LYS A 161 9.83 -4.56 18.49
N TYR A 162 10.44 -4.46 19.67
CA TYR A 162 11.03 -3.21 20.13
C TYR A 162 12.32 -2.89 19.35
N ASN A 163 12.60 -1.60 19.16
CA ASN A 163 13.91 -1.15 18.71
C ASN A 163 14.96 -1.53 19.76
N GLN A 164 16.14 -1.95 19.32
CA GLN A 164 17.26 -2.31 20.21
C GLN A 164 17.73 -1.15 21.11
N ILE A 165 17.46 0.10 20.72
CA ILE A 165 17.79 1.32 21.46
C ILE A 165 16.49 1.90 22.05
N ILE A 166 15.99 1.27 23.13
CA ILE A 166 14.96 1.85 23.99
C ILE A 166 15.67 2.75 25.03
N PRO A 167 15.25 4.01 25.24
CA PRO A 167 15.75 4.82 26.33
C PRO A 167 15.34 4.21 27.69
N ALA A 168 16.24 4.19 28.67
CA ALA A 168 15.94 3.71 30.02
C ALA A 168 14.84 4.53 30.76
N THR A 169 14.48 5.70 30.23
CA THR A 169 13.38 6.55 30.72
C THR A 169 12.02 6.21 30.10
N PHE A 170 11.96 5.28 29.14
CA PHE A 170 10.72 4.86 28.50
C PHE A 170 10.16 3.65 29.26
N ASP A 171 8.96 3.80 29.83
CA ASP A 171 8.31 2.74 30.60
C ASP A 171 7.86 1.61 29.67
N VAL A 172 8.42 0.41 29.89
CA VAL A 172 8.16 -0.78 29.08
C VAL A 172 8.08 -2.00 29.97
N ASN A 173 7.05 -2.81 29.77
CA ASN A 173 6.95 -4.13 30.39
C ASN A 173 8.06 -5.06 29.86
N GLU A 174 9.04 -5.39 30.70
CA GLU A 174 10.16 -6.28 30.36
C GLU A 174 9.69 -7.68 29.88
N GLU A 175 8.58 -8.20 30.42
CA GLU A 175 8.00 -9.47 30.00
C GLU A 175 7.45 -9.41 28.56
N GLU A 176 6.90 -8.26 28.15
CA GLU A 176 6.52 -8.01 26.75
C GLU A 176 7.75 -7.93 25.84
N VAL A 177 8.82 -7.26 26.27
CA VAL A 177 10.09 -7.19 25.51
C VAL A 177 10.71 -8.57 25.35
N MET A 178 10.71 -9.40 26.39
CA MET A 178 11.21 -10.77 26.33
C MET A 178 10.36 -11.67 25.42
N ARG A 179 9.03 -11.52 25.45
CA ARG A 179 8.11 -12.30 24.61
C ARG A 179 8.20 -11.94 23.12
N VAL A 180 8.26 -10.65 22.79
CA VAL A 180 8.22 -10.18 21.39
C VAL A 180 9.63 -10.01 20.80
N GLY A 181 10.61 -9.72 21.65
CA GLY A 181 12.01 -9.52 21.31
C GLY A 181 12.33 -8.11 20.79
N THR A 182 13.63 -7.81 20.74
CA THR A 182 14.18 -6.57 20.18
C THR A 182 14.75 -6.77 18.77
N GLY A 183 15.05 -5.68 18.08
CA GLY A 183 15.80 -5.69 16.82
C GLY A 183 16.05 -4.27 16.27
N TRP A 184 16.86 -4.17 15.23
CA TRP A 184 17.02 -2.91 14.49
C TRP A 184 15.73 -2.58 13.74
N THR A 185 15.15 -1.41 14.00
CA THR A 185 14.03 -0.89 13.20
C THR A 185 14.49 0.29 12.34
N GLU A 186 13.90 0.39 11.15
CA GLU A 186 14.09 1.50 10.22
C GLU A 186 12.75 2.17 9.94
N CYS A 187 12.79 3.46 9.64
CA CYS A 187 11.62 4.17 9.14
C CYS A 187 11.49 3.99 7.64
N ALA A 188 10.28 3.66 7.20
CA ALA A 188 9.91 3.58 5.80
C ALA A 188 8.77 4.56 5.54
N HIS A 189 8.81 5.22 4.39
CA HIS A 189 7.72 6.06 3.93
C HIS A 189 6.54 5.13 3.58
N ILE A 190 5.35 5.41 4.11
CA ILE A 190 4.13 4.63 3.81
C ILE A 190 3.81 4.71 2.32
N VAL A 191 4.03 5.88 1.73
CA VAL A 191 4.02 6.13 0.28
C VAL A 191 5.41 6.69 -0.08
N PRO A 192 6.20 6.04 -0.95
CA PRO A 192 7.53 6.53 -1.30
C PRO A 192 7.49 7.94 -1.92
N ASP A 193 8.44 8.81 -1.57
CA ASP A 193 8.46 10.22 -2.03
C ASP A 193 8.42 10.36 -3.56
N SER A 194 9.01 9.41 -4.29
CA SER A 194 8.95 9.33 -5.76
C SER A 194 7.53 9.14 -6.33
N THR A 195 6.53 8.89 -5.48
CA THR A 195 5.12 8.81 -5.87
C THR A 195 4.48 10.20 -5.93
N TYR A 196 4.89 11.12 -5.05
CA TYR A 196 4.45 12.53 -5.08
C TYR A 196 5.05 13.33 -6.23
N THR A 197 6.20 12.92 -6.78
CA THR A 197 6.79 13.56 -7.97
C THR A 197 6.06 13.22 -9.26
N TYR A 198 5.33 12.11 -9.32
CA TYR A 198 4.65 11.67 -10.55
C TYR A 198 3.31 12.39 -10.78
N THR A 199 2.60 12.82 -9.74
CA THR A 199 1.31 13.53 -9.85
C THR A 199 1.41 14.93 -10.47
N LYS A 200 2.61 15.43 -10.75
CA LYS A 200 2.87 16.72 -11.41
C LYS A 200 3.19 16.62 -12.91
N ILE A 201 3.27 15.41 -13.47
CA ILE A 201 3.67 15.20 -14.88
C ILE A 201 2.70 14.22 -15.54
N SER A 202 2.20 14.60 -16.72
CA SER A 202 1.12 13.99 -17.54
C SER A 202 -0.32 14.17 -17.01
N ASP A 203 -1.07 14.99 -17.76
CA ASP A 203 -2.52 14.97 -18.00
C ASP A 203 -3.48 15.34 -16.84
N GLU A 204 -3.59 16.64 -16.53
CA GLU A 204 -4.44 17.18 -15.44
C GLU A 204 -5.96 16.94 -15.59
N GLU A 205 -6.50 16.88 -16.82
CA GLU A 205 -7.96 16.86 -17.01
C GLU A 205 -8.64 15.52 -16.66
N CYS A 206 -7.94 14.39 -16.79
CA CYS A 206 -8.53 13.08 -16.51
C CYS A 206 -8.19 12.59 -15.09
N LEU A 207 -6.92 12.75 -14.66
CA LEU A 207 -6.45 12.24 -13.37
C LEU A 207 -7.12 12.93 -12.18
N THR A 208 -7.60 14.17 -12.30
CA THR A 208 -8.33 14.85 -11.22
C THR A 208 -9.66 14.18 -10.87
N SER A 209 -10.26 13.39 -11.77
CA SER A 209 -11.47 12.60 -11.46
C SER A 209 -11.17 11.33 -10.64
N ILE A 210 -10.04 10.67 -10.91
CA ILE A 210 -9.59 9.44 -10.23
C ILE A 210 -8.88 9.80 -8.91
N ALA A 211 -8.04 10.84 -8.91
CA ALA A 211 -7.32 11.32 -7.72
C ALA A 211 -8.25 11.87 -6.64
N LYS A 212 -9.41 12.44 -6.99
CA LYS A 212 -10.48 12.79 -6.03
C LYS A 212 -11.10 11.56 -5.34
N ARG A 213 -10.85 10.34 -5.84
CA ARG A 213 -11.16 9.05 -5.20
C ARG A 213 -9.91 8.33 -4.65
N GLY A 214 -8.72 8.95 -4.76
CA GLY A 214 -7.41 8.38 -4.43
C GLY A 214 -7.17 8.09 -2.95
N THR A 215 -8.15 8.38 -2.07
CA THR A 215 -8.20 7.82 -0.72
C THR A 215 -8.18 6.29 -0.74
N SER A 216 -8.73 5.63 -1.77
CA SER A 216 -8.78 4.16 -1.86
C SER A 216 -7.39 3.51 -1.83
N ALA A 217 -6.46 3.81 -2.75
CA ALA A 217 -5.14 3.17 -2.78
C ALA A 217 -4.32 3.36 -1.48
N SER A 218 -4.45 4.54 -0.86
CA SER A 218 -3.85 4.86 0.45
C SER A 218 -4.51 4.06 1.58
N LEU A 219 -5.84 3.96 1.59
CA LEU A 219 -6.62 3.15 2.53
C LEU A 219 -6.37 1.64 2.33
N LEU A 220 -6.20 1.16 1.10
CA LEU A 220 -5.87 -0.23 0.78
C LEU A 220 -4.49 -0.60 1.31
N SER A 221 -3.54 0.34 1.24
CA SER A 221 -2.20 0.19 1.82
C SER A 221 -2.27 0.19 3.36
N LEU A 222 -3.05 1.09 3.96
CA LEU A 222 -3.31 1.16 5.41
C LEU A 222 -4.10 -0.05 5.95
N GLU A 223 -5.04 -0.60 5.21
CA GLU A 223 -5.89 -1.69 5.66
C GLU A 223 -5.21 -3.06 5.46
N ALA A 224 -4.42 -3.23 4.39
CA ALA A 224 -3.48 -4.34 4.29
C ALA A 224 -2.45 -4.34 5.44
N PHE A 225 -2.09 -3.15 5.94
CA PHE A 225 -1.24 -2.99 7.12
C PHE A 225 -1.98 -3.36 8.42
N ARG A 226 -3.23 -2.89 8.60
CA ARG A 226 -4.09 -3.21 9.76
C ARG A 226 -4.50 -4.68 9.84
N LEU A 227 -4.72 -5.34 8.71
CA LEU A 227 -5.07 -6.76 8.68
C LEU A 227 -3.89 -7.65 9.06
N ARG A 228 -2.68 -7.32 8.57
CA ARG A 228 -1.45 -8.01 9.01
C ARG A 228 -1.20 -7.86 10.51
N ARG A 229 -1.59 -6.72 11.11
CA ARG A 229 -1.57 -6.51 12.57
C ARG A 229 -2.58 -7.41 13.30
N ARG A 230 -3.77 -7.64 12.74
CA ARG A 230 -4.79 -8.54 13.29
C ARG A 230 -4.41 -10.03 13.19
N GLU A 231 -3.84 -10.47 12.06
CA GLU A 231 -3.34 -11.84 11.90
C GLU A 231 -2.21 -12.16 12.89
N TYR A 232 -1.29 -11.21 13.12
CA TYR A 232 -0.19 -11.41 14.07
C TYR A 232 -0.68 -11.48 15.53
N GLN A 233 -1.72 -10.71 15.88
CA GLN A 233 -2.38 -10.83 17.20
C GLN A 233 -3.09 -12.18 17.36
N TRP A 234 -3.75 -12.69 16.32
CA TRP A 234 -4.39 -14.02 16.33
C TRP A 234 -3.39 -15.17 16.47
N GLN A 235 -2.22 -15.05 15.83
CA GLN A 235 -1.13 -16.02 15.98
C GLN A 235 -0.50 -16.01 17.38
N GLN A 236 -0.55 -14.88 18.10
CA GLN A 236 -0.11 -14.85 19.51
C GLN A 236 -1.18 -15.36 20.47
N SER A 237 -2.48 -15.13 20.21
CA SER A 237 -3.54 -15.68 21.09
C SER A 237 -3.74 -17.18 20.96
N THR A 238 -3.40 -17.79 19.82
CA THR A 238 -3.47 -19.25 19.60
C THR A 238 -2.24 -20.03 20.07
N PHE A 239 -1.22 -19.35 20.61
CA PHE A 239 -0.02 -19.98 21.17
C PHE A 239 0.02 -19.96 22.72
N VAL A 240 -1.07 -19.53 23.36
CA VAL A 240 -1.23 -19.40 24.82
C VAL A 240 -2.54 -20.08 25.28
N ALA A 241 -2.94 -21.13 24.58
CA ALA A 241 -4.10 -22.00 24.88
C ALA A 241 -3.68 -23.48 24.76
#